data_AF-A0A962ISE0-F1
#
_entry.id   AF-A0A962ISE0-F1
#
_cell.length_a   1.000
_cell.length_b   1.000
_cell.length_c   1.000
_cell.angle_alpha   90.00
_cell.angle_beta   90.00
_cell.angle_gamma   90.00
#
_symmetry.space_group_name_H-M   'P 1'
#
loop_
_entity.id
_entity.type
_entity.pdbx_description
1 polymer ?
#
loop_
_entity_poly.entity_id
_entity_poly.type
_entity_poly.pdbx_seq_one_letter_code
_entity_poly.pdbx_strand_id
1 'polypeptide(L)'
;MRVIGAGVGRTGTMSLKAALEKLLGQPCYHMMEVFQHPEHVPLWKDVFTGKDVDWDAMFEGYAAGVDWPLCSAAPALARHYPDALVLLSTRDFESWWKSASNTIFPSSRNAEGEWREMADAMFSSTFTLELDDKEACRQAFEKHYEWIKAEIPAERILEWTAGDGWEPICQALGVPVPDEPFPHTNTTEEFNKRRDG
;
A
#
# COMPACT_ATOMS: atom_id res chain seq x y z
N MET A 1 -9.72 -10.09 6.27
CA MET A 1 -8.28 -9.71 6.22
C MET A 1 -7.69 -9.64 7.64
N ARG A 2 -6.39 -9.92 7.83
CA ARG A 2 -5.67 -9.88 9.13
C ARG A 2 -4.71 -8.69 9.26
N VAL A 3 -4.13 -8.21 8.15
CA VAL A 3 -3.21 -7.06 8.14
C VAL A 3 -3.57 -6.09 7.03
N ILE A 4 -3.69 -4.81 7.37
CA ILE A 4 -3.95 -3.71 6.44
C ILE A 4 -2.71 -2.81 6.40
N GLY A 5 -2.06 -2.75 5.25
CA GLY A 5 -0.94 -1.87 4.98
C GLY A 5 -1.42 -0.48 4.65
N ALA A 6 -1.09 0.48 5.51
CA ALA A 6 -1.49 1.88 5.36
C ALA A 6 -0.36 2.79 4.86
N GLY A 7 0.85 2.26 4.66
CA GLY A 7 1.94 3.01 4.04
C GLY A 7 1.76 3.16 2.52
N VAL A 8 2.13 4.33 1.99
CA VAL A 8 2.10 4.60 0.54
C VAL A 8 3.08 3.73 -0.23
N GLY A 9 2.94 3.65 -1.56
CA GLY A 9 3.92 2.94 -2.37
C GLY A 9 5.35 3.44 -2.19
N ARG A 10 6.32 2.55 -2.42
CA ARG A 10 7.79 2.80 -2.27
C ARG A 10 8.31 2.91 -0.84
N THR A 11 7.55 2.46 0.17
CA THR A 11 7.97 2.34 1.58
C THR A 11 8.37 0.91 1.97
N GLY A 12 8.66 0.04 1.00
CA GLY A 12 8.99 -1.38 1.24
C GLY A 12 7.81 -2.34 1.07
N THR A 13 6.73 -1.91 0.42
CA THR A 13 5.47 -2.68 0.26
C THR A 13 5.65 -4.06 -0.39
N MET A 14 6.52 -4.22 -1.40
CA MET A 14 6.79 -5.54 -2.00
C MET A 14 7.51 -6.49 -1.04
N SER A 15 8.46 -5.98 -0.24
CA SER A 15 9.09 -6.76 0.82
C SER A 15 8.09 -7.14 1.90
N LEU A 16 7.21 -6.21 2.29
CA LEU A 16 6.11 -6.49 3.20
C LEU A 16 5.13 -7.53 2.65
N LYS A 17 4.80 -7.48 1.36
CA LYS A 17 3.99 -8.51 0.70
C LYS A 17 4.61 -9.90 0.90
N ALA A 18 5.88 -10.07 0.53
CA ALA A 18 6.58 -11.35 0.69
C ALA A 18 6.66 -11.80 2.16
N ALA A 19 6.94 -10.88 3.08
CA ALA A 19 7.00 -11.16 4.51
C ALA A 19 5.63 -11.60 5.07
N LEU A 20 4.56 -10.88 4.73
CA LEU A 20 3.20 -11.17 5.20
C LEU A 20 2.68 -12.49 4.64
N GLU A 21 2.95 -12.80 3.37
CA GLU A 21 2.60 -14.10 2.78
C GLU A 21 3.27 -15.26 3.51
N LYS A 22 4.54 -15.09 3.88
CA LYS A 22 5.26 -16.07 4.67
C LYS A 22 4.67 -16.25 6.06
N LEU A 23 4.42 -15.14 6.77
CA LEU A 23 3.95 -15.19 8.16
C LEU A 23 2.50 -15.68 8.27
N LEU A 24 1.66 -15.38 7.27
CA LEU A 24 0.22 -15.67 7.31
C LEU A 24 -0.15 -16.94 6.54
N GLY A 25 0.74 -17.46 5.69
CA GLY A 25 0.49 -18.65 4.87
C GLY A 25 -0.60 -18.44 3.81
N GLN A 26 -0.89 -17.19 3.46
CA GLN A 26 -1.96 -16.79 2.55
C GLN A 26 -1.53 -15.56 1.74
N PRO A 27 -2.08 -15.35 0.53
CA PRO A 27 -1.77 -14.20 -0.32
C PRO A 27 -1.90 -12.84 0.36
N CYS A 28 -1.03 -11.90 -0.03
CA CYS A 28 -1.09 -10.49 0.37
C CYS A 28 -1.36 -9.61 -0.85
N TYR A 29 -2.45 -8.85 -0.82
CA TYR A 29 -2.88 -7.97 -1.90
C TYR A 29 -1.90 -6.80 -2.10
N HIS A 30 -1.62 -6.43 -3.35
CA HIS A 30 -0.75 -5.32 -3.73
C HIS A 30 -1.20 -4.79 -5.11
N MET A 31 -0.64 -3.67 -5.58
CA MET A 31 -0.83 -3.22 -6.97
C MET A 31 -0.56 -4.33 -8.02
N MET A 32 0.29 -5.32 -7.71
CA MET A 32 0.58 -6.43 -8.62
C MET A 32 -0.67 -7.29 -8.89
N GLU A 33 -1.51 -7.46 -7.88
CA GLU A 33 -2.76 -8.20 -7.95
C GLU A 33 -3.79 -7.42 -8.76
N VAL A 34 -3.78 -6.10 -8.72
CA VAL A 34 -4.64 -5.28 -9.61
C VAL A 34 -4.24 -5.49 -11.08
N PHE A 35 -2.94 -5.60 -11.39
CA PHE A 35 -2.49 -5.95 -12.75
C PHE A 35 -2.87 -7.37 -13.17
N GLN A 36 -2.92 -8.31 -12.22
CA GLN A 36 -3.33 -9.70 -12.48
C GLN A 36 -4.86 -9.87 -12.56
N HIS A 37 -5.59 -8.96 -11.92
CA HIS A 37 -7.05 -8.92 -11.82
C HIS A 37 -7.57 -7.57 -12.30
N PRO A 38 -7.53 -7.28 -13.62
CA PRO A 38 -7.97 -6.00 -14.16
C PRO A 38 -9.45 -5.69 -13.87
N GLU A 39 -10.27 -6.70 -13.55
CA GLU A 39 -11.63 -6.55 -13.03
C GLU A 39 -11.71 -5.76 -11.72
N HIS A 40 -10.60 -5.64 -10.97
CA HIS A 40 -10.52 -4.81 -9.77
C HIS A 40 -10.37 -3.32 -10.07
N VAL A 41 -9.96 -2.92 -11.27
CA VAL A 41 -9.78 -1.51 -11.65
C VAL A 41 -11.08 -0.69 -11.51
N PRO A 42 -12.22 -1.10 -12.09
CA PRO A 42 -13.48 -0.39 -11.89
C PRO A 42 -13.97 -0.43 -10.44
N LEU A 43 -13.68 -1.50 -9.68
CA LEU A 43 -14.03 -1.57 -8.26
C LEU A 43 -13.25 -0.53 -7.44
N TRP A 44 -11.94 -0.42 -7.67
CA TRP A 44 -11.12 0.60 -7.01
C TRP A 44 -11.54 2.02 -7.41
N LYS A 45 -11.91 2.26 -8.67
CA LYS A 45 -12.51 3.53 -9.08
C LYS A 45 -13.80 3.81 -8.31
N ASP A 46 -14.66 2.81 -8.15
CA ASP A 46 -15.92 2.93 -7.42
C ASP A 46 -15.70 3.29 -5.93
N VAL A 47 -14.72 2.65 -5.27
CA VAL A 47 -14.28 3.02 -3.91
C VAL A 47 -13.95 4.52 -3.81
N PHE A 48 -13.09 5.01 -4.69
CA PHE A 48 -12.60 6.40 -4.60
C PHE A 48 -13.56 7.44 -5.17
N THR A 49 -14.64 7.00 -5.83
CA THR A 49 -15.77 7.86 -6.23
C THR A 49 -16.93 7.80 -5.25
N GLY A 50 -16.75 7.14 -4.10
CA GLY A 50 -17.71 7.12 -2.99
C GLY A 50 -18.84 6.10 -3.15
N LYS A 51 -18.67 5.09 -4.01
CA LYS A 51 -19.59 3.97 -4.09
C LYS A 51 -19.15 2.85 -3.15
N ASP A 52 -20.12 2.10 -2.66
CA ASP A 52 -19.87 0.92 -1.85
C ASP A 52 -19.34 -0.23 -2.71
N VAL A 53 -18.34 -0.93 -2.19
CA VAL A 53 -17.79 -2.16 -2.76
C VAL A 53 -17.85 -3.24 -1.70
N ASP A 54 -18.12 -4.47 -2.12
CA ASP A 54 -18.06 -5.64 -1.26
C ASP A 54 -16.59 -6.00 -0.99
N TRP A 55 -16.09 -5.56 0.18
CA TRP A 55 -14.72 -5.81 0.60
C TRP A 55 -14.42 -7.29 0.78
N ASP A 56 -15.38 -8.08 1.26
CA ASP A 56 -15.16 -9.49 1.54
C ASP A 56 -15.04 -10.30 0.25
N ALA A 57 -15.86 -9.96 -0.76
CA ALA A 57 -15.71 -10.52 -2.10
C ALA A 57 -14.39 -10.09 -2.76
N MET A 58 -14.04 -8.80 -2.67
CA MET A 58 -12.83 -8.26 -3.30
C MET A 58 -11.53 -8.84 -2.72
N PHE A 59 -11.52 -9.14 -1.41
CA PHE A 59 -10.35 -9.67 -0.72
C PHE A 59 -10.50 -11.15 -0.35
N GLU A 60 -11.40 -11.89 -1.00
CA GLU A 60 -11.53 -13.32 -0.80
C GLU A 60 -10.17 -14.02 -1.03
N GLY A 61 -9.76 -14.83 -0.06
CA GLY A 61 -8.47 -15.55 -0.11
C GLY A 61 -7.24 -14.73 0.31
N TYR A 62 -7.34 -13.40 0.47
CA TYR A 62 -6.23 -12.55 0.92
C TYR A 62 -6.23 -12.38 2.45
N ALA A 63 -5.09 -12.68 3.08
CA ALA A 63 -4.93 -12.47 4.52
C ALA A 63 -4.37 -11.09 4.86
N ALA A 64 -3.73 -10.42 3.91
CA ALA A 64 -3.19 -9.10 4.10
C ALA A 64 -3.31 -8.28 2.82
N GLY A 65 -3.05 -6.99 2.91
CA GLY A 65 -2.83 -6.18 1.74
C GLY A 65 -2.00 -4.94 2.05
N VAL A 66 -1.25 -4.44 1.06
CA VAL A 66 -0.30 -3.33 1.16
C VAL A 66 -0.28 -2.56 -0.16
N ASP A 67 0.45 -1.43 -0.21
CA ASP A 67 0.59 -0.56 -1.39
C ASP A 67 -0.71 0.17 -1.80
N TRP A 68 -0.58 1.05 -2.78
CA TRP A 68 -1.73 1.52 -3.54
C TRP A 68 -2.34 0.37 -4.35
N PRO A 69 -3.66 0.40 -4.61
CA PRO A 69 -4.65 1.37 -4.11
C PRO A 69 -5.09 1.15 -2.65
N LEU A 70 -4.79 0.01 -2.06
CA LEU A 70 -5.31 -0.42 -0.75
C LEU A 70 -5.04 0.56 0.39
N CYS A 71 -3.84 1.14 0.47
CA CYS A 71 -3.50 2.06 1.55
C CYS A 71 -4.34 3.35 1.56
N SER A 72 -4.82 3.79 0.40
CA SER A 72 -5.77 4.91 0.27
C SER A 72 -7.17 4.55 0.80
N ALA A 73 -7.50 3.27 0.94
CA ALA A 73 -8.74 2.81 1.55
C ALA A 73 -8.55 2.32 3.01
N ALA A 74 -7.34 2.47 3.58
CA ALA A 74 -6.99 1.83 4.86
C ALA A 74 -7.96 2.16 6.01
N PRO A 75 -8.45 3.39 6.22
CA PRO A 75 -9.45 3.67 7.27
C PRO A 75 -10.80 2.99 7.03
N ALA A 76 -11.26 2.89 5.78
CA ALA A 76 -12.49 2.15 5.45
C ALA A 76 -12.32 0.65 5.72
N LEU A 77 -11.17 0.09 5.32
CA LEU A 77 -10.82 -1.30 5.57
C LEU A 77 -10.64 -1.58 7.07
N ALA A 78 -10.06 -0.67 7.84
CA ALA A 78 -9.87 -0.83 9.27
C ALA A 78 -11.21 -0.80 10.05
N ARG A 79 -12.21 -0.08 9.53
CA ARG A 79 -13.60 -0.14 10.04
C ARG A 79 -14.27 -1.45 9.68
N HIS A 80 -14.07 -1.95 8.46
CA HIS A 80 -14.67 -3.21 7.98
C HIS A 80 -14.03 -4.45 8.64
N TYR A 81 -12.71 -4.45 8.82
CA TYR A 81 -11.94 -5.48 9.52
C TYR A 81 -11.43 -4.94 10.87
N PRO A 82 -12.27 -4.91 11.92
CA PRO A 82 -11.92 -4.27 13.20
C PRO A 82 -10.77 -4.97 13.95
N ASP A 83 -10.55 -6.26 13.69
CA ASP A 83 -9.50 -7.06 14.32
C ASP A 83 -8.18 -7.05 13.54
N ALA A 84 -8.15 -6.44 12.36
CA ALA A 84 -6.93 -6.38 11.56
C ALA A 84 -5.90 -5.43 12.17
N LEU A 85 -4.64 -5.87 12.19
CA LEU A 85 -3.49 -5.02 12.47
C LEU A 85 -3.32 -4.00 11.33
N VAL A 86 -3.06 -2.74 11.65
CA VAL A 86 -2.76 -1.71 10.65
C VAL A 86 -1.25 -1.46 10.64
N LEU A 87 -0.57 -1.85 9.56
CA LEU A 87 0.86 -1.68 9.39
C LEU A 87 1.15 -0.40 8.61
N LEU A 88 1.67 0.61 9.29
CA LEU A 88 2.00 1.92 8.73
C LEU A 88 3.48 2.00 8.38
N SER A 89 3.84 1.47 7.22
CA SER A 89 5.21 1.52 6.72
C SER A 89 5.59 2.94 6.29
N THR A 90 6.72 3.46 6.74
CA THR A 90 7.19 4.82 6.45
C THR A 90 8.59 4.80 5.83
N ARG A 91 8.99 5.94 5.26
CA ARG A 91 10.32 6.20 4.72
C ARG A 91 10.59 7.69 4.80
N ASP A 92 11.86 8.08 4.96
CA ASP A 92 12.28 9.47 4.79
C ASP A 92 11.75 10.03 3.45
N PHE A 93 11.17 11.24 3.50
CA PHE A 93 10.49 11.83 2.36
C PHE A 93 11.42 12.03 1.17
N GLU A 94 12.64 12.50 1.38
CA GLU A 94 13.58 12.77 0.28
C GLU A 94 13.93 11.49 -0.47
N SER A 95 14.18 10.42 0.29
CA SER A 95 14.45 9.09 -0.23
C SER A 95 13.23 8.48 -0.92
N TRP A 96 12.04 8.66 -0.35
CA TRP A 96 10.77 8.22 -0.92
C TRP A 96 10.48 8.95 -2.23
N TRP A 97 10.58 10.28 -2.26
CA TRP A 97 10.33 11.12 -3.44
C TRP A 97 11.24 10.70 -4.59
N LYS A 98 12.54 10.52 -4.32
CA LYS A 98 13.47 10.02 -5.33
C LYS A 98 13.05 8.65 -5.89
N SER A 99 12.48 7.77 -5.07
CA SER A 99 11.99 6.48 -5.56
C SER A 99 10.69 6.63 -6.36
N ALA A 100 9.70 7.35 -5.83
CA ALA A 100 8.37 7.46 -6.42
C ALA A 100 8.39 8.20 -7.77
N SER A 101 9.10 9.33 -7.84
CA SER A 101 9.27 10.14 -9.06
C SER A 101 9.97 9.39 -10.21
N ASN A 102 10.78 8.39 -9.90
CA ASN A 102 11.49 7.56 -10.90
C ASN A 102 10.77 6.25 -11.24
N THR A 103 9.62 5.94 -10.60
CA THR A 103 8.94 4.64 -10.76
C THR A 103 7.44 4.80 -10.97
N ILE A 104 6.70 4.92 -9.87
CA ILE A 104 5.24 4.85 -9.87
C ILE A 104 4.59 6.12 -10.41
N PHE A 105 5.15 7.32 -10.20
CA PHE A 105 4.55 8.55 -10.73
C PHE A 105 4.58 8.63 -12.26
N PRO A 106 5.70 8.29 -12.95
CA PRO A 106 5.68 8.11 -14.40
C PRO A 106 4.65 7.08 -14.87
N SER A 107 4.53 5.96 -14.16
CA SER A 107 3.59 4.89 -14.50
C SER A 107 2.13 5.36 -14.39
N SER A 108 1.79 6.07 -13.31
CA SER A 108 0.47 6.67 -13.13
C SER A 108 0.14 7.73 -14.17
N ARG A 109 1.11 8.57 -14.56
CA ARG A 109 0.91 9.59 -15.61
C ARG A 109 0.68 9.01 -16.99
N ASN A 110 1.27 7.85 -17.26
CA ASN A 110 1.14 7.14 -18.53
C ASN A 110 -0.05 6.16 -18.54
N ALA A 111 -0.80 6.05 -17.44
CA ALA A 111 -2.02 5.26 -17.42
C ALA A 111 -3.07 5.87 -18.36
N GLU A 112 -3.83 5.01 -19.03
CA GLU A 112 -4.87 5.36 -19.99
C GLU A 112 -6.20 4.66 -19.64
N GLY A 113 -7.31 5.16 -20.18
CA GLY A 113 -8.64 4.57 -19.99
C GLY A 113 -9.02 4.41 -18.51
N GLU A 114 -9.61 3.27 -18.16
CA GLU A 114 -10.08 3.01 -16.78
C GLU A 114 -8.96 3.02 -15.74
N TRP A 115 -7.71 2.71 -16.14
CA TRP A 115 -6.55 2.80 -15.25
C TRP A 115 -6.25 4.25 -14.87
N ARG A 116 -6.37 5.17 -15.83
CA ARG A 116 -6.24 6.61 -15.57
C ARG A 116 -7.35 7.08 -14.64
N GLU A 117 -8.59 6.69 -14.93
CA GLU A 117 -9.75 7.08 -14.11
C GLU A 117 -9.61 6.59 -12.66
N MET A 118 -9.14 5.35 -12.46
CA MET A 118 -8.90 4.79 -11.12
C MET A 118 -7.77 5.53 -10.41
N ALA A 119 -6.65 5.79 -11.08
CA ALA A 119 -5.52 6.53 -10.51
C ALA A 119 -5.91 7.97 -10.13
N ASP A 120 -6.62 8.68 -11.01
CA ASP A 120 -7.05 10.07 -10.77
C ASP A 120 -8.06 10.13 -9.62
N ALA A 121 -9.01 9.19 -9.53
CA ALA A 121 -9.95 9.10 -8.41
C ALA A 121 -9.23 8.84 -7.07
N MET A 122 -8.28 7.91 -7.05
CA MET A 122 -7.49 7.59 -5.86
C MET A 122 -6.63 8.77 -5.40
N PHE A 123 -5.86 9.38 -6.31
CA PHE A 123 -4.92 10.44 -5.94
C PHE A 123 -5.62 11.74 -5.59
N SER A 124 -6.70 12.11 -6.29
CA SER A 124 -7.48 13.31 -5.95
C SER A 124 -8.22 13.19 -4.62
N SER A 125 -8.62 11.98 -4.22
CA SER A 125 -9.34 11.75 -2.96
C SER A 125 -8.43 11.68 -1.74
N THR A 126 -7.23 11.09 -1.86
CA THR A 126 -6.40 10.72 -0.68
C THR A 126 -4.95 11.18 -0.75
N PHE A 127 -4.51 11.81 -1.84
CA PHE A 127 -3.12 12.24 -2.02
C PHE A 127 -3.02 13.59 -2.77
N THR A 128 -2.47 13.60 -3.99
CA THR A 128 -2.44 14.76 -4.90
C THR A 128 -2.34 14.30 -6.36
N LEU A 129 -2.93 15.07 -7.29
CA LEU A 129 -2.73 14.90 -8.74
C LEU A 129 -1.44 15.55 -9.25
N GLU A 130 -0.84 16.47 -8.48
CA GLU A 130 0.37 17.20 -8.84
C GLU A 130 1.63 16.34 -8.61
N LEU A 131 1.71 15.19 -9.30
CA LEU A 131 2.75 14.16 -9.07
C LEU A 131 4.17 14.58 -9.51
N ASP A 132 4.29 15.69 -10.23
CA ASP A 132 5.59 16.28 -10.63
C ASP A 132 6.01 17.44 -9.71
N ASP A 133 5.11 17.92 -8.85
CA ASP A 133 5.43 18.92 -7.84
C ASP A 133 5.86 18.22 -6.54
N LYS A 134 7.16 18.32 -6.25
CA LYS A 134 7.76 17.74 -5.05
C LYS A 134 7.12 18.28 -3.76
N GLU A 135 6.79 19.55 -3.72
CA GLU A 135 6.24 20.18 -2.52
C GLU A 135 4.76 19.79 -2.32
N ALA A 136 3.99 19.74 -3.40
CA ALA A 136 2.63 19.18 -3.35
C ALA A 136 2.64 17.72 -2.88
N CYS A 137 3.60 16.92 -3.38
CA CYS A 137 3.77 15.54 -2.95
C CYS A 137 4.26 15.42 -1.50
N ARG A 138 5.06 16.36 -1.00
CA ARG A 138 5.44 16.43 0.43
C ARG A 138 4.23 16.62 1.31
N GLN A 139 3.43 17.62 1.00
CA GLN A 139 2.23 17.93 1.77
C GLN A 139 1.23 16.76 1.73
N ALA A 140 1.04 16.14 0.57
CA ALA A 140 0.19 14.96 0.43
C ALA A 140 0.74 13.75 1.20
N PHE A 141 2.04 13.52 1.18
CA PHE A 141 2.71 12.47 1.96
C PHE A 141 2.47 12.67 3.46
N GLU A 142 2.84 13.82 4.00
CA GLU A 142 2.67 14.13 5.43
C GLU A 142 1.20 14.04 5.85
N LYS A 143 0.29 14.64 5.07
CA LYS A 143 -1.16 14.58 5.30
C LYS A 143 -1.71 13.16 5.31
N HIS A 144 -1.22 12.28 4.44
CA HIS A 144 -1.65 10.87 4.42
C HIS A 144 -1.35 10.19 5.76
N TYR A 145 -0.13 10.33 6.30
CA TYR A 145 0.21 9.71 7.58
C TYR A 145 -0.53 10.33 8.76
N GLU A 146 -0.72 11.66 8.76
CA GLU A 146 -1.55 12.33 9.77
C GLU A 146 -2.99 11.83 9.74
N TRP A 147 -3.56 11.69 8.54
CA TRP A 147 -4.91 11.15 8.35
C TRP A 147 -5.05 9.73 8.87
N ILE A 148 -4.12 8.83 8.54
CA ILE A 148 -4.15 7.46 9.06
C ILE A 148 -4.10 7.43 10.60
N LYS A 149 -3.22 8.24 11.21
CA LYS A 149 -3.09 8.31 12.68
C LYS A 149 -4.29 8.96 13.36
N ALA A 150 -5.05 9.79 12.65
CA ALA A 150 -6.27 10.41 13.16
C ALA A 150 -7.48 9.47 13.10
N GLU A 151 -7.60 8.68 12.04
CA GLU A 151 -8.78 7.82 11.79
C GLU A 151 -8.71 6.45 12.47
N ILE A 152 -7.51 5.98 12.81
CA ILE A 152 -7.29 4.63 13.32
C ILE A 152 -6.73 4.69 14.75
N PRO A 153 -7.32 3.95 15.71
CA PRO A 153 -6.81 3.91 17.08
C PRO A 153 -5.32 3.52 17.14
N ALA A 154 -4.54 4.26 17.92
CA ALA A 154 -3.08 4.11 17.96
C ALA A 154 -2.63 2.69 18.36
N GLU A 155 -3.39 2.01 19.22
CA GLU A 155 -3.15 0.63 19.64
C GLU A 155 -3.26 -0.41 18.51
N ARG A 156 -3.89 -0.04 17.38
CA ARG A 156 -3.99 -0.88 16.18
C ARG A 156 -2.90 -0.58 15.16
N ILE A 157 -2.14 0.50 15.33
CA ILE A 157 -1.13 0.94 14.37
C ILE A 157 0.23 0.40 14.77
N LEU A 158 0.84 -0.39 13.89
CA LEU A 158 2.25 -0.72 13.92
C LEU A 158 3.00 0.21 12.95
N GLU A 159 3.74 1.18 13.49
CA GLU A 159 4.69 1.96 12.70
C GLU A 159 5.91 1.09 12.35
N TRP A 160 6.34 1.13 11.09
CA TRP A 160 7.42 0.27 10.60
C TRP A 160 8.25 0.97 9.52
N THR A 161 9.52 0.67 9.45
CA THR A 161 10.45 1.06 8.38
C THR A 161 11.19 -0.18 7.87
N ALA A 162 11.74 -0.10 6.67
CA ALA A 162 12.51 -1.22 6.10
C ALA A 162 13.69 -1.69 6.97
N GLY A 163 14.20 -0.84 7.86
CA GLY A 163 15.27 -1.19 8.80
C GLY A 163 14.82 -2.05 9.98
N ASP A 164 13.52 -2.09 10.28
CA ASP A 164 12.99 -2.80 11.45
C ASP A 164 12.86 -4.31 11.24
N GLY A 165 12.76 -4.75 9.98
CA GLY A 165 12.74 -6.17 9.62
C GLY A 165 11.55 -6.94 10.22
N TRP A 166 11.82 -8.16 10.70
CA TRP A 166 10.80 -9.11 11.14
C TRP A 166 10.17 -8.78 12.50
N GLU A 167 10.98 -8.31 13.45
CA GLU A 167 10.67 -8.39 14.88
C GLU A 167 9.36 -7.69 15.26
N PRO A 168 9.12 -6.40 14.86
CA PRO A 168 7.90 -5.72 15.26
C PRO A 168 6.64 -6.32 14.63
N ILE A 169 6.73 -6.82 13.39
CA ILE A 169 5.61 -7.45 12.69
C ILE A 169 5.26 -8.77 13.38
N CYS A 170 6.27 -9.60 13.68
CA CYS A 170 6.06 -10.89 14.33
C CYS A 170 5.49 -10.72 15.74
N GLN A 171 6.00 -9.74 16.51
CA GLN A 171 5.48 -9.39 17.82
C GLN A 171 4.01 -8.96 17.77
N ALA A 172 3.66 -8.06 16.84
CA ALA A 172 2.28 -7.58 16.68
C ALA A 172 1.30 -8.69 16.26
N LEU A 173 1.78 -9.66 15.46
CA LEU A 173 0.99 -10.80 15.01
C LEU A 173 0.98 -11.99 15.99
N GLY A 174 1.82 -11.97 17.02
CA GLY A 174 1.96 -13.09 17.96
C GLY A 174 2.53 -14.36 17.33
N VAL A 175 3.44 -14.23 16.36
CA VAL A 175 4.06 -15.36 15.63
C VAL A 175 5.57 -15.41 15.84
N PRO A 176 6.22 -16.57 15.66
CA PRO A 176 7.68 -16.69 15.76
C PRO A 176 8.39 -15.88 14.67
N VAL A 177 9.55 -15.31 15.00
CA VAL A 177 10.44 -14.66 14.04
C VAL A 177 11.10 -15.73 13.16
N PRO A 178 11.06 -15.61 11.82
CA PRO A 178 11.76 -16.51 10.92
C PRO A 178 13.29 -16.46 11.09
N ASP A 179 13.96 -17.61 11.01
CA ASP A 179 15.43 -17.72 10.98
C ASP A 179 15.98 -17.49 9.56
N GLU A 180 15.66 -16.33 8.98
CA GLU A 180 16.15 -15.88 7.67
C GLU A 180 16.15 -14.35 7.58
N PRO A 181 16.97 -13.73 6.72
CA PRO A 181 16.94 -12.29 6.51
C PRO A 181 15.56 -11.80 6.05
N PHE A 182 15.18 -10.58 6.45
CA PHE A 182 13.95 -9.97 5.97
C PHE A 182 13.99 -9.81 4.44
N PRO A 183 12.90 -10.10 3.69
CA PRO A 183 12.90 -10.00 2.25
C PRO A 183 13.29 -8.60 1.78
N HIS A 184 14.20 -8.51 0.81
CA HIS A 184 14.60 -7.24 0.21
C HIS A 184 14.38 -7.31 -1.30
N THR A 185 13.25 -6.80 -1.76
CA THR A 185 12.82 -6.89 -3.17
C THR A 185 12.28 -5.55 -3.69
N ASN A 186 12.17 -5.43 -5.02
CA ASN A 186 11.60 -4.28 -5.73
C ASN A 186 12.41 -2.98 -5.61
N THR A 187 13.73 -3.11 -5.81
CA THR A 187 14.59 -1.94 -6.02
C THR A 187 14.12 -1.13 -7.24
N THR A 188 14.47 0.16 -7.33
CA THR A 188 14.12 0.99 -8.51
C THR A 188 14.57 0.34 -9.82
N GLU A 189 15.72 -0.33 -9.82
CA GLU A 189 16.24 -1.03 -10.99
C GLU A 189 15.36 -2.23 -11.38
N GLU A 190 14.95 -3.05 -10.42
CA GLU A 190 14.06 -4.20 -10.65
C GLU A 190 12.68 -3.76 -11.14
N PHE A 191 12.15 -2.65 -10.63
CA PHE A 191 10.89 -2.08 -11.09
C PHE A 191 10.95 -1.70 -12.58
N ASN A 192 11.98 -0.94 -12.97
CA ASN A 192 12.14 -0.50 -14.35
C ASN A 192 12.30 -1.69 -15.31
N LYS A 193 13.04 -2.74 -14.93
CA LYS A 193 13.16 -3.96 -15.72
C LYS A 193 11.83 -4.67 -15.99
N ARG A 194 10.87 -4.62 -15.05
CA ARG A 194 9.53 -5.21 -15.24
C ARG A 194 8.60 -4.36 -16.10
N ARG A 195 8.81 -3.04 -16.11
CA ARG A 195 8.03 -2.11 -16.94
C ARG A 195 8.44 -2.17 -18.40
N ASP A 196 9.74 -2.31 -18.65
CA ASP A 196 10.33 -2.20 -19.99
C ASP A 196 10.40 -3.55 -20.75
N GLY A 197 9.96 -4.65 -20.13
CA GLY A 197 9.95 -6.01 -20.70
C GLY A 197 8.53 -6.53 -20.90
#